data_AF-A0A7W5F173-F1
#
_entry.id   AF-A0A7W5F173-F1
#
_cell.length_a   1.000
_cell.length_b   1.000
_cell.length_c   1.000
_cell.angle_alpha   90.00
_cell.angle_beta   90.00
_cell.angle_gamma   90.00
#
_symmetry.space_group_name_H-M   'P 1'
#
loop_
_entity.id
_entity.type
_entity.pdbx_description
1 polymer ?
#
loop_
_entity_poly.entity_id
_entity_poly.type
_entity_poly.pdbx_seq_one_letter_code
_entity_poly.pdbx_strand_id
1 'polypeptide(L)'
;MTGQQSHTVPVPQGYRVGHWEIREPLASGAFATVYAGSATGEADPALPRRAALKFLPTGTRTPRQLRHLRELAKREVELLERLRAPRLIRMYETLTVDDPDHPELDGATVLVLERAEGSLDALLEDDPTPESGPALLSQICEGLHQLHHAGWVHGDLKPANVLLMKDGSVRLADFNLAAELEGTHAYAPVFATPDYTPPELFWAEIDERGTRIRPSADVWSFGVLAHVVLTGSYPLPGSSTEARTDAAMRYARGAEELRLSPDLPDAWREIVRDCLAPKHRERVTHDTATLLRRVEEAAGVARSARLPRLRPRFWQRHPVLTSALATVLLATTGTLGAGYLYVNQDDGVPVYAALPTESASRGPDGQLVYGYHRCPEDSVCFFSEYNGNGDLCSWRGDDADWHSGEETCTWAATAPVRSIFNNVADERKNHDVTYFRGADFEPAGADRRRMAQRSGCSTVNSMGNVAGEAAPRSHRLVDSCSTKSVLWTILSLFG
;
A
#
# COMPACT_ATOMS: atom_id res chain seq x y z
N MET A 1 31.16 25.34 10.25
CA MET A 1 31.79 24.08 10.75
C MET A 1 30.80 23.40 11.69
N THR A 2 29.82 22.70 11.14
CA THR A 2 28.87 21.86 11.89
C THR A 2 29.33 20.43 11.72
N GLY A 3 30.01 19.89 12.74
CA GLY A 3 30.48 18.50 12.75
C GLY A 3 29.29 17.56 12.72
N GLN A 4 29.09 16.90 11.58
CA GLN A 4 28.15 15.81 11.40
C GLN A 4 28.67 14.66 12.28
N GLN A 5 28.06 14.44 13.45
CA GLN A 5 28.46 13.34 14.31
C GLN A 5 28.18 12.02 13.57
N SER A 6 29.24 11.32 13.21
CA SER A 6 29.18 9.98 12.63
C SER A 6 28.62 9.03 13.69
N HIS A 7 27.37 8.58 13.54
CA HIS A 7 26.77 7.51 14.36
C HIS A 7 27.33 6.12 13.99
N THR A 8 28.58 6.07 13.54
CA THR A 8 29.30 4.83 13.29
C THR A 8 29.69 4.23 14.61
N VAL A 9 29.27 3.01 14.85
CA VAL A 9 29.66 2.23 16.01
C VAL A 9 30.99 1.53 15.65
N PRO A 10 32.15 1.99 16.15
CA PRO A 10 33.41 1.30 15.94
C PRO A 10 33.40 0.02 16.77
N VAL A 11 33.51 -1.12 16.11
CA VAL A 11 33.53 -2.44 16.77
C VAL A 11 34.95 -2.99 16.68
N PRO A 12 35.60 -3.36 17.79
CA PRO A 12 36.95 -3.91 17.76
C PRO A 12 37.03 -5.21 16.96
N GLN A 13 38.12 -5.39 16.20
CA GLN A 13 38.40 -6.69 15.58
C GLN A 13 38.62 -7.75 16.68
N GLY A 14 38.03 -8.93 16.51
CA GLY A 14 38.04 -9.99 17.52
C GLY A 14 36.93 -9.87 18.57
N TYR A 15 36.15 -8.78 18.55
CA TYR A 15 34.95 -8.64 19.38
C TYR A 15 33.96 -9.78 19.09
N ARG A 16 33.27 -10.27 20.12
CA ARG A 16 32.35 -11.40 19.99
C ARG A 16 30.92 -10.98 20.29
N VAL A 17 30.01 -11.34 19.38
CA VAL A 17 28.57 -11.16 19.57
C VAL A 17 27.88 -12.48 19.24
N GLY A 18 27.28 -13.11 20.26
CA GLY A 18 26.73 -14.45 20.12
C GLY A 18 27.79 -15.45 19.66
N HIS A 19 27.52 -16.15 18.55
CA HIS A 19 28.44 -17.11 17.94
C HIS A 19 29.44 -16.49 16.95
N TRP A 20 29.47 -15.17 16.80
CA TRP A 20 30.25 -14.49 15.77
C TRP A 20 31.42 -13.71 16.35
N GLU A 21 32.58 -13.86 15.71
CA GLU A 21 33.74 -13.01 15.94
C GLU A 21 33.90 -12.01 14.79
N ILE A 22 34.03 -10.73 15.16
CA ILE A 22 34.17 -9.61 14.24
C ILE A 22 35.56 -9.61 13.59
N ARG A 23 35.58 -9.37 12.29
CA ARG A 23 36.79 -9.34 11.45
C ARG A 23 36.95 -7.93 10.84
N GLU A 24 37.32 -7.85 9.57
CA GLU A 24 37.50 -6.59 8.86
C GLU A 24 36.19 -5.79 8.70
N PRO A 25 36.22 -4.44 8.73
CA PRO A 25 35.08 -3.62 8.31
C PRO A 25 34.81 -3.81 6.81
N LEU A 26 33.54 -3.91 6.45
CA LEU A 26 33.08 -4.04 5.06
C LEU A 26 32.47 -2.74 4.54
N ALA A 27 31.68 -2.07 5.37
CA ALA A 27 31.03 -0.80 5.00
C ALA A 27 30.75 0.05 6.24
N SER A 28 30.73 1.36 6.04
CA SER A 28 30.39 2.33 7.08
C SER A 28 29.39 3.33 6.50
N GLY A 29 28.20 3.41 7.10
CA GLY A 29 27.15 4.34 6.71
C GLY A 29 26.77 5.28 7.85
N ALA A 30 25.93 6.27 7.54
CA ALA A 30 25.46 7.25 8.52
C ALA A 30 24.68 6.63 9.71
N PHE A 31 24.12 5.43 9.53
CA PHE A 31 23.19 4.80 10.48
C PHE A 31 23.54 3.35 10.84
N ALA A 32 24.63 2.83 10.29
CA ALA A 32 25.06 1.46 10.52
C ALA A 32 26.51 1.25 10.11
N THR A 33 27.17 0.32 10.78
CA THR A 33 28.49 -0.20 10.40
C THR A 33 28.36 -1.69 10.10
N VAL A 34 29.04 -2.15 9.05
CA VAL A 34 28.99 -3.54 8.59
C VAL A 34 30.39 -4.13 8.68
N TYR A 35 30.51 -5.28 9.33
CA TYR A 35 31.77 -6.01 9.49
C TYR A 35 31.66 -7.42 8.94
N ALA A 36 32.78 -7.99 8.51
CA ALA A 36 32.87 -9.41 8.25
C ALA A 36 32.82 -10.17 9.58
N GLY A 37 32.10 -11.28 9.60
CA GLY A 37 32.01 -12.19 10.73
C GLY A 37 32.54 -13.57 10.42
N SER A 38 33.11 -14.20 11.43
CA SER A 38 33.42 -15.63 11.43
C SER A 38 32.64 -16.32 12.52
N ALA A 39 32.00 -17.44 12.21
CA ALA A 39 31.38 -18.28 13.23
C ALA A 39 32.47 -18.84 14.17
N THR A 40 32.14 -18.96 15.46
CA THR A 40 32.99 -19.46 16.53
C THR A 40 32.28 -20.59 17.29
N GLY A 41 33.02 -21.62 17.74
CA GLY A 41 32.47 -22.78 18.45
C GLY A 41 32.02 -23.94 17.54
N GLU A 42 31.31 -24.92 18.10
CA GLU A 42 30.55 -25.91 17.32
C GLU A 42 29.43 -25.17 16.57
N ALA A 43 29.68 -24.83 15.31
CA ALA A 43 28.73 -24.10 14.49
C ALA A 43 27.41 -24.88 14.41
N ASP A 44 26.29 -24.20 14.68
CA ASP A 44 24.99 -24.67 14.24
C ASP A 44 25.11 -25.00 12.74
N PRO A 45 24.86 -26.25 12.31
CA PRO A 45 24.97 -26.63 10.90
C PRO A 45 24.06 -25.79 9.99
N ALA A 46 23.08 -25.05 10.53
CA ALA A 46 22.24 -24.12 9.79
C ALA A 46 22.91 -22.76 9.47
N LEU A 47 23.99 -22.38 10.16
CA LEU A 47 24.66 -21.09 9.98
C LEU A 47 25.94 -21.20 9.13
N PRO A 48 26.24 -20.21 8.26
CA PRO A 48 27.46 -20.25 7.46
C PRO A 48 28.70 -19.95 8.30
N ARG A 49 29.88 -20.36 7.83
CA ARG A 49 31.15 -20.02 8.50
C ARG A 49 31.51 -18.53 8.42
N ARG A 50 30.99 -17.82 7.42
CA ARG A 50 31.24 -16.40 7.16
C ARG A 50 29.93 -15.68 6.94
N ALA A 51 29.80 -14.48 7.51
CA ALA A 51 28.63 -13.62 7.37
C ALA A 51 29.04 -12.15 7.32
N ALA A 52 28.08 -11.27 7.00
CA ALA A 52 28.19 -9.84 7.21
C ALA A 52 27.35 -9.45 8.44
N LEU A 53 27.94 -8.72 9.39
CA LEU A 53 27.29 -8.29 10.62
C LEU A 53 27.05 -6.80 10.56
N LYS A 54 25.79 -6.41 10.45
CA LYS A 54 25.35 -5.02 10.40
C LYS A 54 24.93 -4.56 11.80
N PHE A 55 25.72 -3.66 12.38
CA PHE A 55 25.47 -3.02 13.66
C PHE A 55 24.58 -1.79 13.47
N LEU A 56 23.48 -1.76 14.23
CA LEU A 56 22.58 -0.63 14.33
C LEU A 56 22.77 0.02 15.71
N PRO A 57 23.01 1.34 15.78
CA PRO A 57 23.28 2.02 17.03
C PRO A 57 22.17 1.85 18.08
N THR A 58 22.58 1.90 19.34
CA THR A 58 21.74 1.77 20.53
C THR A 58 20.65 2.85 20.56
N GLY A 59 19.42 2.47 20.93
CA GLY A 59 18.29 3.42 21.04
C GLY A 59 17.69 3.91 19.72
N THR A 60 18.21 3.52 18.55
CA THR A 60 17.66 3.96 17.25
C THR A 60 16.35 3.29 16.86
N ARG A 61 16.00 2.15 17.48
CA ARG A 61 14.80 1.38 17.12
C ARG A 61 13.96 0.99 18.32
N THR A 62 12.65 1.19 18.18
CA THR A 62 11.67 0.75 19.16
C THR A 62 11.55 -0.79 19.19
N PRO A 63 11.15 -1.41 20.31
CA PRO A 63 10.90 -2.86 20.39
C PRO A 63 9.92 -3.38 19.33
N ARG A 64 9.00 -2.52 18.85
CA ARG A 64 8.07 -2.83 17.75
C ARG A 64 8.80 -2.98 16.41
N GLN A 65 9.76 -2.10 16.09
CA GLN A 65 10.56 -2.17 14.88
C GLN A 65 11.49 -3.40 14.87
N LEU A 66 12.05 -3.78 16.02
CA LEU A 66 12.88 -4.99 16.13
C LEU A 66 12.06 -6.28 15.95
N ARG A 67 10.84 -6.34 16.52
CA ARG A 67 9.91 -7.46 16.24
C ARG A 67 9.52 -7.50 14.76
N HIS A 68 9.28 -6.34 14.15
CA HIS A 68 8.99 -6.25 12.73
C HIS A 68 10.13 -6.79 11.85
N LEU A 69 11.39 -6.46 12.16
CA LEU A 69 12.58 -6.98 11.47
C LEU A 69 12.74 -8.50 11.61
N ARG A 70 12.46 -9.06 12.79
CA ARG A 70 12.50 -10.52 12.99
C ARG A 70 11.39 -11.23 12.21
N GLU A 71 10.19 -10.67 12.17
CA GLU A 71 9.09 -11.22 11.37
C GLU A 71 9.33 -11.06 9.85
N LEU A 72 10.03 -9.98 9.45
CA LEU A 72 10.55 -9.77 8.11
C LEU A 72 11.50 -10.89 7.69
N ALA A 73 12.54 -11.17 8.48
CA ALA A 73 13.48 -12.29 8.27
C ALA A 73 12.75 -13.61 8.05
N LYS A 74 11.79 -13.92 8.92
CA LYS A 74 11.05 -15.19 8.85
C LYS A 74 10.23 -15.31 7.56
N ARG A 75 9.58 -14.23 7.14
CA ARG A 75 8.80 -14.19 5.87
C ARG A 75 9.71 -14.25 4.65
N GLU A 76 10.88 -13.63 4.74
CA GLU A 76 11.91 -13.68 3.71
C GLU A 76 12.40 -15.13 3.53
N VAL A 77 12.67 -15.86 4.61
CA VAL A 77 13.03 -17.28 4.57
C VAL A 77 11.92 -18.11 3.90
N GLU A 78 10.65 -17.92 4.28
CA GLU A 78 9.51 -18.62 3.65
C GLU A 78 9.35 -18.34 2.14
N LEU A 79 9.70 -17.12 1.72
CA LEU A 79 9.69 -16.72 0.32
C LEU A 79 10.88 -17.32 -0.43
N LEU A 80 12.10 -17.06 0.04
CA LEU A 80 13.36 -17.41 -0.61
C LEU A 80 13.58 -18.93 -0.69
N GLU A 81 13.11 -19.71 0.28
CA GLU A 81 13.23 -21.18 0.26
C GLU A 81 12.47 -21.83 -0.91
N ARG A 82 11.48 -21.14 -1.48
CA ARG A 82 10.67 -21.64 -2.60
C ARG A 82 11.12 -21.11 -3.96
N LEU A 83 12.11 -20.21 -3.99
CA LEU A 83 12.59 -19.59 -5.22
C LEU A 83 13.81 -20.33 -5.76
N ARG A 84 13.81 -20.54 -7.09
CA ARG A 84 14.96 -21.15 -7.78
C ARG A 84 16.16 -20.21 -7.85
N ALA A 85 15.92 -18.91 -7.94
CA ALA A 85 16.93 -17.86 -8.03
C ALA A 85 16.55 -16.73 -7.09
N PRO A 86 17.00 -16.78 -5.82
CA PRO A 86 16.64 -15.75 -4.86
C PRO A 86 17.45 -14.48 -5.13
N ARG A 87 16.81 -13.31 -5.02
CA ARG A 87 17.39 -12.00 -5.34
C ARG A 87 17.37 -11.02 -4.17
N LEU A 88 17.03 -11.50 -2.97
CA LEU A 88 17.09 -10.73 -1.73
C LEU A 88 18.22 -11.27 -0.87
N ILE A 89 18.98 -10.38 -0.21
CA ILE A 89 20.09 -10.78 0.67
C ILE A 89 19.54 -11.56 1.85
N ARG A 90 20.07 -12.76 2.11
CA ARG A 90 19.53 -13.59 3.18
C ARG A 90 19.90 -13.02 4.55
N MET A 91 18.89 -12.86 5.42
CA MET A 91 19.11 -12.66 6.85
C MET A 91 19.08 -13.99 7.62
N TYR A 92 20.14 -14.29 8.37
CA TYR A 92 20.24 -15.52 9.16
C TYR A 92 19.61 -15.36 10.53
N GLU A 93 19.95 -14.29 11.25
CA GLU A 93 19.49 -14.06 12.62
C GLU A 93 19.61 -12.58 13.02
N THR A 94 19.07 -12.27 14.20
CA THR A 94 19.08 -10.94 14.81
C THR A 94 19.56 -11.04 16.25
N LEU A 95 20.70 -10.43 16.54
CA LEU A 95 21.31 -10.42 17.87
C LEU A 95 21.12 -9.06 18.54
N THR A 96 21.17 -9.06 19.86
CA THR A 96 21.25 -7.85 20.68
C THR A 96 22.52 -7.96 21.49
N VAL A 97 23.35 -6.93 21.43
CA VAL A 97 24.56 -6.84 22.25
C VAL A 97 24.15 -6.53 23.67
N ASP A 98 24.69 -7.27 24.63
CA ASP A 98 24.57 -7.04 26.07
C ASP A 98 26.00 -7.01 26.61
N ASP A 99 26.54 -5.81 26.72
CA ASP A 99 27.94 -5.57 27.07
C ASP A 99 28.07 -4.26 27.87
N PRO A 100 27.81 -4.30 29.19
CA PRO A 100 27.86 -3.12 30.04
C PRO A 100 29.25 -2.44 30.08
N ASP A 101 30.31 -3.17 29.74
CA ASP A 101 31.69 -2.66 29.71
C ASP A 101 31.97 -1.83 28.44
N HIS A 102 31.11 -1.95 27.42
CA HIS A 102 31.12 -1.15 26.19
C HIS A 102 29.77 -0.44 25.97
N PRO A 103 29.48 0.66 26.71
CA PRO A 103 28.18 1.36 26.66
C PRO A 103 27.76 1.84 25.26
N GLU A 104 28.71 2.07 24.36
CA GLU A 104 28.47 2.43 22.96
C GLU A 104 27.94 1.27 22.11
N LEU A 105 28.20 0.02 22.53
CA LEU A 105 27.71 -1.22 21.92
C LEU A 105 26.50 -1.78 22.67
N ASP A 106 26.35 -1.48 23.96
CA ASP A 106 25.35 -2.10 24.82
C ASP A 106 23.90 -1.81 24.39
N GLY A 107 23.16 -2.86 24.04
CA GLY A 107 21.81 -2.77 23.46
C GLY A 107 21.78 -2.59 21.93
N ALA A 108 22.93 -2.63 21.25
CA ALA A 108 22.98 -2.51 19.79
C ALA A 108 22.29 -3.72 19.16
N THR A 109 21.58 -3.48 18.06
CA THR A 109 20.99 -4.58 17.28
C THR A 109 21.94 -4.96 16.17
N VAL A 110 22.25 -6.24 16.06
CA VAL A 110 23.12 -6.79 15.02
C VAL A 110 22.30 -7.68 14.10
N LEU A 111 22.31 -7.36 12.81
CA LEU A 111 21.72 -8.20 11.77
C LEU A 111 22.83 -9.09 11.19
N VAL A 112 22.63 -10.40 11.23
CA VAL A 112 23.57 -11.36 10.64
C VAL A 112 23.07 -11.71 9.23
N LEU A 113 23.83 -11.31 8.23
CA LEU A 113 23.44 -11.35 6.83
C LEU A 113 24.39 -12.23 6.01
N GLU A 114 23.92 -12.65 4.85
CA GLU A 114 24.75 -13.24 3.81
C GLU A 114 25.88 -12.28 3.40
N ARG A 115 27.09 -12.83 3.20
CA ARG A 115 28.26 -12.03 2.81
C ARG A 115 28.33 -11.92 1.29
N ALA A 116 28.25 -10.68 0.80
CA ALA A 116 28.53 -10.32 -0.59
C ALA A 116 30.03 -10.07 -0.83
N GLU A 117 30.46 -10.11 -2.10
CA GLU A 117 31.83 -9.75 -2.50
C GLU A 117 31.98 -8.24 -2.70
N GLY A 118 30.92 -7.55 -3.11
CA GLY A 118 30.90 -6.10 -3.30
C GLY A 118 29.49 -5.56 -3.52
N SER A 119 29.39 -4.25 -3.80
CA SER A 119 28.16 -3.58 -4.20
C SER A 119 28.23 -3.17 -5.67
N LEU A 120 27.07 -2.91 -6.27
CA LEU A 120 26.98 -2.30 -7.60
C LEU A 120 27.58 -0.89 -7.59
N ASP A 121 27.52 -0.18 -6.46
CA ASP A 121 28.16 1.13 -6.29
C ASP A 121 29.67 1.07 -6.55
N ALA A 122 30.37 0.15 -5.88
CA ALA A 122 31.80 -0.06 -6.07
C ALA A 122 32.13 -0.51 -7.50
N LEU A 123 31.27 -1.35 -8.11
CA LEU A 123 31.43 -1.73 -9.52
C LEU A 123 31.33 -0.52 -10.46
N LEU A 124 30.36 0.37 -10.23
CA LEU A 124 30.15 1.56 -11.07
C LEU A 124 31.21 2.65 -10.85
N GLU A 125 31.89 2.67 -9.70
CA GLU A 125 33.06 3.52 -9.47
C GLU A 125 34.26 3.08 -10.33
N ASP A 126 34.47 1.77 -10.46
CA ASP A 126 35.58 1.19 -11.25
C ASP A 126 35.26 1.11 -12.76
N ASP A 127 34.02 0.75 -13.11
CA ASP A 127 33.52 0.61 -14.47
C ASP A 127 32.11 1.24 -14.56
N PRO A 128 32.00 2.53 -14.96
CA PRO A 128 30.74 3.26 -14.96
C PRO A 128 29.65 2.71 -15.88
N THR A 129 30.02 1.89 -16.88
CA THR A 129 29.10 1.30 -17.86
C THR A 129 29.49 -0.15 -18.12
N PRO A 130 29.33 -1.05 -17.14
CA PRO A 130 29.81 -2.40 -17.26
C PRO A 130 29.03 -3.16 -18.33
N GLU A 131 29.71 -3.99 -19.13
CA GLU A 131 29.07 -4.80 -20.18
C GLU A 131 27.97 -5.72 -19.61
N SER A 132 28.13 -6.17 -18.36
CA SER A 132 27.13 -6.96 -17.63
C SER A 132 25.91 -6.16 -17.16
N GLY A 133 25.89 -4.83 -17.34
CA GLY A 133 24.86 -3.91 -16.86
C GLY A 133 23.42 -4.35 -17.18
N PRO A 134 23.07 -4.66 -18.45
CA PRO A 134 21.73 -5.15 -18.80
C PRO A 134 21.32 -6.42 -18.03
N ALA A 135 22.24 -7.38 -17.87
CA ALA A 135 21.99 -8.61 -17.14
C ALA A 135 21.82 -8.36 -15.63
N LEU A 136 22.61 -7.44 -15.04
CA LEU A 136 22.45 -7.02 -13.65
C LEU A 136 21.10 -6.34 -13.43
N LEU A 137 20.68 -5.44 -14.33
CA LEU A 137 19.38 -4.77 -14.27
C LEU A 137 18.21 -5.75 -14.34
N SER A 138 18.32 -6.82 -15.13
CA SER A 138 17.32 -7.90 -15.14
C SER A 138 17.22 -8.59 -13.77
N GLN A 139 18.34 -8.93 -13.13
CA GLN A 139 18.33 -9.55 -11.81
C GLN A 139 17.81 -8.60 -10.71
N ILE A 140 18.12 -7.30 -10.80
CA ILE A 140 17.59 -6.26 -9.90
C ILE A 140 16.06 -6.17 -10.04
N CYS A 141 15.57 -6.12 -11.28
CA CYS A 141 14.14 -6.11 -11.55
C CYS A 141 13.44 -7.39 -11.06
N GLU A 142 14.09 -8.55 -11.22
CA GLU A 142 13.61 -9.82 -10.66
C GLU A 142 13.51 -9.75 -9.13
N GLY A 143 14.48 -9.13 -8.46
CA GLY A 143 14.44 -8.90 -7.01
C GLY A 143 13.31 -7.98 -6.56
N LEU A 144 13.06 -6.88 -7.27
CA LEU A 144 11.91 -6.02 -7.00
C LEU A 144 10.59 -6.77 -7.18
N HIS A 145 10.47 -7.58 -8.24
CA HIS A 145 9.31 -8.41 -8.47
C HIS A 145 9.09 -9.42 -7.34
N GLN A 146 10.14 -10.09 -6.87
CA GLN A 146 10.10 -11.00 -5.72
C GLN A 146 9.63 -10.27 -4.45
N LEU A 147 10.15 -9.08 -4.19
CA LEU A 147 9.83 -8.27 -3.02
C LEU A 147 8.37 -7.77 -3.04
N HIS A 148 7.91 -7.26 -4.19
CA HIS A 148 6.55 -6.74 -4.36
C HIS A 148 5.52 -7.87 -4.31
N HIS A 149 5.83 -9.01 -4.92
CA HIS A 149 4.99 -10.21 -4.82
C HIS A 149 4.84 -10.67 -3.37
N ALA A 150 5.90 -10.53 -2.56
CA ALA A 150 5.89 -10.81 -1.13
C ALA A 150 5.09 -9.78 -0.28
N GLY A 151 4.57 -8.72 -0.90
CA GLY A 151 3.79 -7.68 -0.22
C GLY A 151 4.62 -6.55 0.38
N TRP A 152 5.84 -6.33 -0.12
CA TRP A 152 6.79 -5.34 0.39
C TRP A 152 7.21 -4.35 -0.69
N VAL A 153 7.71 -3.20 -0.27
CA VAL A 153 8.30 -2.16 -1.14
C VAL A 153 9.71 -1.90 -0.62
N HIS A 154 10.72 -1.81 -1.48
CA HIS A 154 12.11 -1.60 -1.08
C HIS A 154 12.31 -0.22 -0.41
N GLY A 155 11.83 0.85 -1.05
CA GLY A 155 11.81 2.21 -0.53
C GLY A 155 13.12 3.01 -0.64
N ASP A 156 14.27 2.35 -0.75
CA ASP A 156 15.59 3.00 -0.96
C ASP A 156 16.46 2.23 -1.95
N LEU A 157 15.95 1.93 -3.15
CA LEU A 157 16.74 1.22 -4.16
C LEU A 157 17.81 2.16 -4.74
N LYS A 158 19.09 1.76 -4.66
CA LYS A 158 20.26 2.48 -5.15
C LYS A 158 21.45 1.53 -5.33
N PRO A 159 22.52 1.89 -6.06
CA PRO A 159 23.67 1.01 -6.28
C PRO A 159 24.28 0.43 -4.99
N ALA A 160 24.39 1.23 -3.93
CA ALA A 160 24.94 0.78 -2.65
C ALA A 160 24.12 -0.33 -1.96
N ASN A 161 22.83 -0.45 -2.29
CA ASN A 161 21.92 -1.47 -1.77
C ASN A 161 21.75 -2.68 -2.71
N VAL A 162 22.46 -2.68 -3.84
CA VAL A 162 22.53 -3.81 -4.77
C VAL A 162 23.85 -4.52 -4.56
N LEU A 163 23.82 -5.72 -4.00
CA LEU A 163 24.99 -6.50 -3.67
C LEU A 163 25.32 -7.53 -4.75
N LEU A 164 26.61 -7.70 -4.99
CA LEU A 164 27.16 -8.67 -5.93
C LEU A 164 27.72 -9.87 -5.15
N MET A 165 27.19 -11.04 -5.46
CA MET A 165 27.57 -12.30 -4.83
C MET A 165 28.77 -12.92 -5.53
N LYS A 166 29.42 -13.87 -4.85
CA LYS A 166 30.58 -14.59 -5.38
C LYS A 166 30.29 -15.37 -6.67
N ASP A 167 29.05 -15.81 -6.86
CA ASP A 167 28.61 -16.49 -8.08
C ASP A 167 28.20 -15.53 -9.21
N GLY A 168 28.38 -14.22 -9.02
CA GLY A 168 27.98 -13.17 -9.97
C GLY A 168 26.50 -12.82 -9.91
N SER A 169 25.73 -13.41 -8.99
CA SER A 169 24.32 -13.08 -8.82
C SER A 169 24.13 -11.78 -8.03
N VAL A 170 22.97 -11.14 -8.24
CA VAL A 170 22.57 -9.93 -7.51
C VAL A 170 21.69 -10.25 -6.32
N ARG A 171 21.91 -9.54 -5.21
CA ARG A 171 21.05 -9.49 -4.03
C ARG A 171 20.67 -8.07 -3.66
N LEU A 172 19.39 -7.80 -3.52
CA LEU A 172 18.90 -6.55 -2.94
C LEU A 172 19.06 -6.63 -1.42
N ALA A 173 19.74 -5.62 -0.87
CA ALA A 173 19.98 -5.46 0.56
C ALA A 173 19.32 -4.18 1.07
N ASP A 174 19.29 -4.03 2.39
CA ASP A 174 18.83 -2.79 3.02
C ASP A 174 17.41 -2.33 2.64
N PHE A 175 16.58 -3.30 2.26
CA PHE A 175 15.12 -3.24 2.37
C PHE A 175 14.66 -3.20 3.86
N ASN A 176 15.51 -2.75 4.78
CA ASN A 176 15.18 -2.48 6.18
C ASN A 176 14.26 -1.26 6.35
N LEU A 177 14.04 -0.50 5.27
CA LEU A 177 12.98 0.49 5.09
C LEU A 177 11.73 -0.12 4.43
N ALA A 178 11.76 -1.41 4.07
CA ALA A 178 10.63 -2.05 3.47
C ALA A 178 9.50 -2.16 4.48
N ALA A 179 8.38 -1.60 4.07
CA ALA A 179 7.18 -1.61 4.86
C ALA A 179 6.14 -2.53 4.22
N GLU A 180 5.37 -3.18 5.09
CA GLU A 180 4.30 -4.09 4.67
C GLU A 180 3.20 -3.26 4.00
N LEU A 181 2.73 -3.72 2.84
CA LEU A 181 1.59 -3.12 2.16
C LEU A 181 0.31 -3.37 2.98
N GLU A 182 -0.22 -2.35 3.64
CA GLU A 182 -1.59 -2.36 4.20
C GLU A 182 -2.55 -1.70 3.20
N GLY A 183 -3.59 -2.42 2.77
CA GLY A 183 -4.66 -1.88 1.93
C GLY A 183 -4.27 -1.65 0.46
N THR A 184 -3.13 -1.02 0.19
CA THR A 184 -2.47 -0.80 -1.12
C THR A 184 -1.12 -0.06 -1.00
N HIS A 185 -0.66 0.30 0.22
CA HIS A 185 0.50 1.18 0.43
C HIS A 185 1.34 0.79 1.65
N ALA A 186 2.61 1.17 1.61
CA ALA A 186 3.61 0.90 2.65
C ALA A 186 4.01 2.23 3.34
N TYR A 187 4.52 2.17 4.57
CA TYR A 187 4.94 3.35 5.35
C TYR A 187 6.36 3.20 5.89
N ALA A 188 7.29 4.06 5.48
CA ALA A 188 8.69 3.99 5.91
C ALA A 188 9.15 5.27 6.66
N PRO A 189 10.20 5.17 7.50
CA PRO A 189 10.89 6.33 8.06
C PRO A 189 11.46 7.27 6.96
N VAL A 190 11.65 8.56 7.29
CA VAL A 190 12.02 9.67 6.38
C VAL A 190 13.48 9.60 5.86
N PHE A 191 14.06 8.41 5.74
CA PHE A 191 15.45 8.25 5.32
C PHE A 191 15.48 7.64 3.91
N ALA A 192 15.66 8.48 2.89
CA ALA A 192 15.82 8.03 1.51
C ALA A 192 16.99 8.78 0.84
N THR A 193 17.61 8.16 -0.15
CA THR A 193 18.68 8.78 -0.94
C THR A 193 18.06 9.66 -2.03
N PRO A 194 18.23 11.01 -2.00
CA PRO A 194 17.43 11.90 -2.84
C PRO A 194 17.56 11.65 -4.35
N ASP A 195 18.75 11.27 -4.81
CA ASP A 195 19.03 11.00 -6.24
C ASP A 195 18.17 9.90 -6.86
N TYR A 196 17.73 8.93 -6.07
CA TYR A 196 16.89 7.81 -6.50
C TYR A 196 15.45 7.93 -5.99
N THR A 197 15.14 9.00 -5.26
CA THR A 197 13.84 9.20 -4.61
C THR A 197 12.87 9.86 -5.60
N PRO A 198 11.68 9.28 -5.79
CA PRO A 198 10.67 9.87 -6.65
C PRO A 198 10.13 11.20 -6.08
N PRO A 199 9.76 12.16 -6.95
CA PRO A 199 9.45 13.52 -6.54
C PRO A 199 8.30 13.59 -5.54
N GLU A 200 7.29 12.72 -5.64
CA GLU A 200 6.13 12.72 -4.74
C GLU A 200 6.45 12.41 -3.27
N LEU A 201 7.59 11.75 -2.98
CA LEU A 201 7.99 11.46 -1.60
C LEU A 201 8.56 12.68 -0.88
N PHE A 202 9.01 13.72 -1.60
CA PHE A 202 9.42 14.99 -0.99
C PHE A 202 8.25 15.85 -0.50
N TRP A 203 7.01 15.53 -0.93
CA TRP A 203 5.77 16.25 -0.58
C TRP A 203 4.87 15.44 0.34
N ALA A 204 5.26 14.20 0.66
CA ALA A 204 4.41 13.29 1.40
C ALA A 204 4.21 13.81 2.83
N GLU A 205 2.96 14.02 3.22
CA GLU A 205 2.60 14.26 4.62
C GLU A 205 3.08 13.06 5.46
N ILE A 206 3.84 13.37 6.50
CA ILE A 206 4.26 12.38 7.49
C ILE A 206 3.04 12.17 8.40
N ASP A 207 2.40 11.01 8.28
CA ASP A 207 1.32 10.65 9.20
C ASP A 207 1.88 9.95 10.45
N GLU A 208 1.00 9.58 11.39
CA GLU A 208 1.39 8.85 12.61
C GLU A 208 2.10 7.51 12.33
N ARG A 209 2.03 6.99 11.09
CA ARG A 209 2.63 5.73 10.64
C ARG A 209 3.90 5.94 9.82
N GLY A 210 4.16 7.15 9.32
CA GLY A 210 5.37 7.55 8.59
C GLY A 210 5.09 8.09 7.18
N THR A 211 6.06 7.97 6.27
CA THR A 211 5.91 8.41 4.89
C THR A 211 5.32 7.30 4.02
N ARG A 212 4.22 7.59 3.31
CA ARG A 212 3.54 6.63 2.44
C ARG A 212 4.35 6.33 1.17
N ILE A 213 4.96 5.15 1.10
CA ILE A 213 5.69 4.62 -0.06
C ILE A 213 4.83 3.60 -0.82
N ARG A 214 4.97 3.57 -2.14
CA ARG A 214 4.22 2.68 -3.04
C ARG A 214 5.20 1.83 -3.86
N PRO A 215 4.79 0.67 -4.39
CA PRO A 215 5.61 -0.10 -5.34
C PRO A 215 6.16 0.75 -6.50
N SER A 216 5.39 1.75 -6.96
CA SER A 216 5.80 2.70 -8.00
C SER A 216 6.96 3.62 -7.63
N ALA A 217 7.34 3.69 -6.36
CA ALA A 217 8.55 4.39 -5.92
C ALA A 217 9.79 3.59 -6.32
N ASP A 218 9.79 2.27 -6.09
CA ASP A 218 10.89 1.41 -6.51
C ASP A 218 11.03 1.36 -8.02
N VAL A 219 9.91 1.43 -8.76
CA VAL A 219 9.91 1.52 -10.22
C VAL A 219 10.63 2.80 -10.70
N TRP A 220 10.41 3.94 -10.03
CA TRP A 220 11.16 5.16 -10.32
C TRP A 220 12.65 5.00 -10.02
N SER A 221 12.98 4.50 -8.84
CA SER A 221 14.37 4.27 -8.43
C SER A 221 15.08 3.31 -9.41
N PHE A 222 14.38 2.29 -9.90
CA PHE A 222 14.87 1.40 -10.95
C PHE A 222 15.13 2.13 -12.27
N GLY A 223 14.23 3.04 -12.68
CA GLY A 223 14.42 3.86 -13.88
C GLY A 223 15.67 4.74 -13.82
N VAL A 224 15.91 5.38 -12.66
CA VAL A 224 17.14 6.14 -12.42
C VAL A 224 18.36 5.22 -12.48
N LEU A 225 18.31 4.10 -11.75
CA LEU A 225 19.40 3.13 -11.69
C LEU A 225 19.75 2.55 -13.06
N ALA A 226 18.74 2.18 -13.87
CA ALA A 226 18.93 1.66 -15.21
C ALA A 226 19.62 2.67 -16.12
N HIS A 227 19.23 3.95 -16.05
CA HIS A 227 19.90 4.99 -16.81
C HIS A 227 21.37 5.15 -16.38
N VAL A 228 21.65 5.16 -15.07
CA VAL A 228 23.02 5.28 -14.54
C VAL A 228 23.88 4.08 -14.96
N VAL A 229 23.40 2.85 -14.78
CA VAL A 229 24.16 1.63 -15.13
C VAL A 229 24.47 1.55 -16.62
N LEU A 230 23.56 2.01 -17.49
CA LEU A 230 23.72 1.89 -18.94
C LEU A 230 24.49 3.05 -19.57
N THR A 231 24.65 4.18 -18.87
CA THR A 231 25.16 5.42 -19.49
C THR A 231 26.18 6.16 -18.64
N GLY A 232 26.40 5.77 -17.37
CA GLY A 232 27.25 6.46 -16.41
C GLY A 232 26.71 7.83 -15.97
N SER A 233 25.48 8.20 -16.32
CA SER A 233 24.93 9.54 -16.07
C SER A 233 23.52 9.48 -15.47
N TYR A 234 23.09 10.55 -14.80
CA TYR A 234 21.73 10.65 -14.24
C TYR A 234 20.74 11.15 -15.30
N PRO A 235 19.47 10.69 -15.27
CA PRO A 235 18.45 11.06 -16.25
C PRO A 235 17.88 12.48 -16.05
N LEU A 236 18.27 13.17 -14.98
CA LEU A 236 17.87 14.54 -14.65
C LEU A 236 19.11 15.44 -14.52
N PRO A 237 19.01 16.72 -14.95
CA PRO A 237 20.14 17.63 -14.89
C PRO A 237 20.53 18.01 -13.46
N GLY A 238 21.83 18.19 -13.23
CA GLY A 238 22.38 18.70 -11.99
C GLY A 238 23.71 18.03 -11.64
N SER A 239 24.70 18.86 -11.26
CA SER A 239 26.00 18.37 -10.81
C SER A 239 26.01 17.95 -9.34
N SER A 240 25.02 18.37 -8.55
CA SER A 240 24.84 17.97 -7.15
C SER A 240 23.50 17.25 -6.94
N THR A 241 23.40 16.50 -5.84
CA THR A 241 22.18 15.80 -5.42
C THR A 241 21.02 16.79 -5.21
N GLU A 242 21.28 17.97 -4.65
CA GLU A 242 20.27 19.01 -4.46
C GLU A 242 19.75 19.54 -5.80
N ALA A 243 20.65 19.79 -6.76
CA ALA A 243 20.28 20.26 -8.09
C ALA A 243 19.44 19.22 -8.85
N ARG A 244 19.80 17.94 -8.75
CA ARG A 244 19.02 16.83 -9.36
C ARG A 244 17.67 16.64 -8.67
N THR A 245 17.61 16.82 -7.35
CA THR A 245 16.35 16.78 -6.59
C THR A 245 15.42 17.92 -7.03
N ASP A 246 15.93 19.14 -7.15
CA ASP A 246 15.19 20.27 -7.70
C ASP A 246 14.70 20.01 -9.14
N ALA A 247 15.57 19.45 -9.99
CA ALA A 247 15.19 19.06 -11.34
C ALA A 247 14.08 17.99 -11.35
N ALA A 248 14.13 16.99 -10.47
CA ALA A 248 13.07 15.99 -10.32
C ALA A 248 11.73 16.64 -9.93
N MET A 249 11.76 17.62 -9.01
CA MET A 249 10.57 18.35 -8.60
C MET A 249 9.98 19.22 -9.72
N ARG A 250 10.83 19.90 -10.50
CA ARG A 250 10.40 20.68 -11.68
C ARG A 250 9.86 19.77 -12.78
N TYR A 251 10.51 18.63 -13.00
CA TYR A 251 10.06 17.60 -13.94
C TYR A 251 8.66 17.09 -13.58
N ALA A 252 8.41 16.82 -12.30
CA ALA A 252 7.08 16.41 -11.82
C ALA A 252 5.96 17.42 -12.12
N ARG A 253 6.31 18.71 -12.25
CA ARG A 253 5.40 19.82 -12.58
C ARG A 253 5.36 20.14 -14.08
N GLY A 254 6.10 19.42 -14.92
CA GLY A 254 6.19 19.68 -16.36
C GLY A 254 7.07 20.89 -16.73
N ALA A 255 7.93 21.34 -15.82
CA ALA A 255 8.82 22.50 -16.01
C ALA A 255 10.29 22.10 -16.29
N GLU A 256 10.54 20.81 -16.50
CA GLU A 256 11.85 20.24 -16.85
C GLU A 256 11.61 18.97 -17.69
N GLU A 257 12.60 18.57 -18.48
CA GLU A 257 12.56 17.35 -19.29
C GLU A 257 13.61 16.34 -18.82
N LEU A 258 13.37 15.05 -19.09
CA LEU A 258 14.39 14.01 -18.89
C LEU A 258 15.53 14.22 -19.88
N ARG A 259 16.77 14.12 -19.38
CA ARG A 259 17.98 14.12 -20.21
C ARG A 259 18.48 12.70 -20.38
N LEU A 260 17.73 11.90 -21.15
CA LEU A 260 18.13 10.54 -21.47
C LEU A 260 19.31 10.56 -22.45
N SER A 261 20.42 9.91 -22.09
CA SER A 261 21.62 9.84 -22.94
C SER A 261 21.30 9.34 -24.36
N PRO A 262 21.92 9.88 -25.42
CA PRO A 262 21.81 9.32 -26.76
C PRO A 262 22.33 7.88 -26.84
N ASP A 263 23.26 7.49 -25.96
CA ASP A 263 23.85 6.15 -25.93
C ASP A 263 22.90 5.08 -25.35
N LEU A 264 21.78 5.51 -24.76
CA LEU A 264 20.76 4.60 -24.25
C LEU A 264 20.04 3.90 -25.41
N PRO A 265 20.08 2.54 -25.50
CA PRO A 265 19.40 1.80 -26.56
C PRO A 265 17.89 2.03 -26.55
N ASP A 266 17.24 1.99 -27.71
CA ASP A 266 15.82 2.36 -27.86
C ASP A 266 14.88 1.54 -26.96
N ALA A 267 15.10 0.23 -26.86
CA ALA A 267 14.32 -0.64 -25.96
C ALA A 267 14.42 -0.19 -24.49
N TRP A 268 15.60 0.22 -24.05
CA TRP A 268 15.84 0.74 -22.69
C TRP A 268 15.31 2.16 -22.52
N ARG A 269 15.36 2.99 -23.57
CA ARG A 269 14.82 4.35 -23.56
C ARG A 269 13.33 4.38 -23.25
N GLU A 270 12.55 3.46 -23.81
CA GLU A 270 11.14 3.32 -23.49
C GLU A 270 10.91 2.85 -22.06
N ILE A 271 11.65 1.81 -21.62
CA ILE A 271 11.55 1.28 -20.25
C ILE A 271 11.86 2.36 -19.22
N VAL A 272 12.97 3.08 -19.39
CA VAL A 272 13.39 4.15 -18.47
C VAL A 272 12.37 5.28 -18.45
N ARG A 273 11.83 5.68 -19.61
CA ARG A 273 10.80 6.73 -19.70
C ARG A 273 9.53 6.35 -18.94
N ASP A 274 9.07 5.11 -19.07
CA ASP A 274 7.87 4.63 -18.37
C ASP A 274 8.11 4.52 -16.86
N CYS A 275 9.30 4.07 -16.46
CA CYS A 275 9.70 4.01 -15.05
C CYS A 275 9.77 5.41 -14.42
N LEU A 276 10.22 6.41 -15.19
CA LEU A 276 10.36 7.80 -14.76
C LEU A 276 9.13 8.66 -15.05
N ALA A 277 7.94 8.07 -15.24
CA ALA A 277 6.73 8.87 -15.44
C ALA A 277 6.50 9.84 -14.25
N PRO A 278 6.13 11.11 -14.48
CA PRO A 278 5.99 12.11 -13.42
C PRO A 278 5.04 11.70 -12.29
N LYS A 279 3.89 11.10 -12.63
CA LYS A 279 2.88 10.70 -11.65
C LYS A 279 3.00 9.22 -11.32
N HIS A 280 2.93 8.89 -10.03
CA HIS A 280 3.03 7.50 -9.57
C HIS A 280 2.02 6.55 -10.26
N ARG A 281 0.78 7.01 -10.52
CA ARG A 281 -0.27 6.22 -11.18
C ARG A 281 0.05 5.85 -12.63
N GLU A 282 0.86 6.66 -13.30
CA GLU A 282 1.29 6.40 -14.69
C GLU A 282 2.36 5.30 -14.70
N ARG A 283 3.21 5.23 -13.67
CA ARG A 283 4.17 4.13 -13.46
C ARG A 283 3.47 2.79 -13.16
N VAL A 284 2.36 2.82 -12.40
CA VAL A 284 1.58 1.63 -11.96
C VAL A 284 0.94 0.87 -13.13
N THR A 285 0.82 1.47 -14.32
CA THR A 285 0.34 0.76 -15.52
C THR A 285 1.19 -0.47 -15.86
N HIS A 286 2.45 -0.50 -15.38
CA HIS A 286 3.35 -1.63 -15.47
C HIS A 286 3.57 -2.22 -14.07
N ASP A 287 2.87 -3.31 -13.75
CA ASP A 287 3.28 -4.18 -12.64
C ASP A 287 4.74 -4.63 -12.85
N THR A 288 5.48 -4.86 -11.77
CA THR A 288 6.86 -5.36 -11.80
C THR A 288 7.02 -6.63 -12.64
N ALA A 289 5.98 -7.48 -12.73
CA ALA A 289 5.97 -8.62 -13.63
C ALA A 289 6.08 -8.22 -15.12
N THR A 290 5.35 -7.17 -15.52
CA THR A 290 5.38 -6.64 -16.89
C THR A 290 6.70 -5.92 -17.17
N LEU A 291 7.19 -5.15 -16.19
CA LEU A 291 8.49 -4.49 -16.28
C LEU A 291 9.62 -5.52 -16.44
N LEU A 292 9.64 -6.57 -15.61
CA LEU A 292 10.63 -7.64 -15.67
C LEU A 292 10.70 -8.28 -17.05
N ARG A 293 9.55 -8.59 -17.66
CA ARG A 293 9.50 -9.16 -19.02
C ARG A 293 10.15 -8.24 -20.06
N ARG A 294 9.89 -6.92 -20.00
CA ARG A 294 10.49 -5.95 -20.93
C ARG A 294 11.99 -5.82 -20.71
N VAL A 295 12.42 -5.82 -19.45
CA VAL A 295 13.83 -5.76 -19.05
C VAL A 295 14.59 -7.01 -19.51
N GLU A 296 14.03 -8.21 -19.33
CA GLU A 296 14.64 -9.46 -19.80
C GLU A 296 14.83 -9.48 -21.31
N GLU A 297 13.82 -9.01 -22.05
CA GLU A 297 13.87 -8.89 -23.51
C GLU A 297 14.91 -7.87 -23.96
N ALA A 298 14.95 -6.69 -23.33
CA ALA A 298 15.93 -5.65 -23.63
C ALA A 298 17.37 -6.03 -23.23
N ALA A 299 17.53 -6.89 -22.21
CA ALA A 299 18.82 -7.42 -21.79
C ALA A 299 19.28 -8.65 -22.58
N GLY A 300 18.40 -9.25 -23.40
CA GLY A 300 18.70 -10.48 -24.14
C GLY A 300 18.91 -11.71 -23.24
N VAL A 301 18.31 -11.73 -22.04
CA VAL A 301 18.48 -12.83 -21.07
C VAL A 301 17.29 -13.79 -21.08
N ALA A 302 17.51 -14.99 -20.54
CA ALA A 302 16.44 -15.96 -20.37
C ALA A 302 15.40 -15.47 -19.36
N ARG A 303 14.14 -15.89 -19.56
CA ARG A 303 13.04 -15.50 -18.67
C ARG A 303 13.18 -16.09 -17.27
N SER A 304 12.88 -15.27 -16.28
CA SER A 304 12.82 -15.67 -14.88
C SER A 304 11.70 -16.67 -14.62
N ALA A 305 11.89 -17.51 -13.60
CA ALA A 305 10.88 -18.49 -13.21
C ALA A 305 9.65 -17.78 -12.61
N ARG A 306 8.45 -18.32 -12.87
CA ARG A 306 7.23 -17.79 -12.26
C ARG A 306 7.26 -17.97 -10.75
N LEU A 307 6.95 -16.89 -10.03
CA LEU A 307 6.85 -16.93 -8.57
C LEU A 307 5.68 -17.82 -8.10
N PRO A 308 5.83 -18.56 -6.99
CA PRO A 308 4.76 -19.37 -6.43
C PRO A 308 3.61 -18.48 -5.93
N ARG A 309 2.36 -18.94 -6.07
CA ARG A 309 1.20 -18.21 -5.53
C ARG A 309 1.27 -18.16 -4.00
N LEU A 310 1.46 -16.97 -3.44
CA LEU A 310 1.36 -16.75 -2.01
C LEU A 310 -0.13 -16.82 -1.62
N ARG A 311 -0.49 -17.68 -0.66
CA ARG A 311 -1.87 -17.77 -0.18
C ARG A 311 -2.21 -16.51 0.63
N PRO A 312 -3.31 -15.80 0.33
CA PRO A 312 -3.66 -14.58 1.05
C PRO A 312 -3.95 -14.85 2.53
N ARG A 313 -3.37 -14.02 3.41
CA ARG A 313 -3.43 -14.12 4.88
C ARG A 313 -4.84 -14.14 5.49
N PHE A 314 -5.87 -13.73 4.76
CA PHE A 314 -7.24 -13.76 5.25
C PHE A 314 -7.66 -15.17 5.71
N TRP A 315 -7.17 -16.21 5.02
CA TRP A 315 -7.56 -17.60 5.29
C TRP A 315 -6.77 -18.25 6.43
N GLN A 316 -5.59 -17.73 6.79
CA GLN A 316 -4.78 -18.26 7.89
C GLN A 316 -5.14 -17.66 9.26
N ARG A 317 -5.68 -16.43 9.30
CA ARG A 317 -6.01 -15.73 10.56
C ARG A 317 -7.34 -16.12 11.18
N HIS A 318 -8.23 -16.78 10.42
CA HIS A 318 -9.55 -17.18 10.92
C HIS A 318 -9.93 -18.62 10.53
N PRO A 319 -9.34 -19.64 11.18
CA PRO A 319 -9.71 -21.04 10.92
C PRO A 319 -11.19 -21.32 11.20
N VAL A 320 -11.79 -20.58 12.15
CA VAL A 320 -13.22 -20.69 12.49
C VAL A 320 -14.14 -20.11 11.41
N LEU A 321 -13.72 -19.03 10.73
CA LEU A 321 -14.49 -18.46 9.61
C LEU A 321 -14.38 -19.32 8.35
N THR A 322 -13.24 -19.98 8.10
CA THR A 322 -13.08 -20.89 6.96
C THR A 322 -13.88 -22.18 7.15
N SER A 323 -13.92 -22.73 8.36
CA SER A 323 -14.85 -23.83 8.67
C SER A 323 -16.30 -23.37 8.55
N ALA A 324 -16.67 -22.19 9.07
CA ALA A 324 -18.04 -21.68 8.97
C ALA A 324 -18.46 -21.41 7.52
N LEU A 325 -17.59 -20.84 6.67
CA LEU A 325 -17.89 -20.62 5.25
C LEU A 325 -18.01 -21.94 4.49
N ALA A 326 -17.16 -22.93 4.79
CA ALA A 326 -17.24 -24.26 4.18
C ALA A 326 -18.53 -25.00 4.59
N THR A 327 -18.93 -24.90 5.85
CA THR A 327 -20.21 -25.45 6.34
C THR A 327 -21.41 -24.72 5.72
N VAL A 328 -21.32 -23.40 5.54
CA VAL A 328 -22.36 -22.62 4.83
C VAL A 328 -22.41 -23.00 3.35
N LEU A 329 -21.28 -23.21 2.67
CA LEU A 329 -21.23 -23.68 1.27
C LEU A 329 -21.76 -25.11 1.09
N LEU A 330 -21.53 -25.99 2.07
CA LEU A 330 -22.10 -27.34 2.09
C LEU A 330 -23.61 -27.32 2.41
N ALA A 331 -24.06 -26.40 3.27
CA ALA A 331 -25.48 -26.20 3.56
C ALA A 331 -26.23 -25.55 2.39
N THR A 332 -25.60 -24.64 1.64
CA THR A 332 -26.20 -24.03 0.44
C THR A 332 -26.22 -24.99 -0.75
N THR A 333 -25.22 -25.86 -0.93
CA THR A 333 -25.29 -26.91 -1.97
C THR A 333 -26.37 -27.96 -1.68
N GLY A 334 -26.61 -28.31 -0.42
CA GLY A 334 -27.71 -29.20 -0.02
C GLY A 334 -29.12 -28.60 -0.21
N THR A 335 -29.27 -27.29 -0.01
CA THR A 335 -30.55 -26.58 -0.21
C THR A 335 -30.80 -26.17 -1.67
N LEU A 336 -29.75 -25.84 -2.43
CA LEU A 336 -29.83 -25.56 -3.86
C LEU A 336 -30.16 -26.82 -4.69
N GLY A 337 -29.71 -28.01 -4.26
CA GLY A 337 -30.05 -29.28 -4.92
C GLY A 337 -31.54 -29.65 -4.84
N ALA A 338 -32.22 -29.27 -3.75
CA ALA A 338 -33.66 -29.51 -3.59
C ALA A 338 -34.52 -28.50 -4.37
N GLY A 339 -34.04 -27.26 -4.54
CA GLY A 339 -34.70 -26.23 -5.37
C GLY A 339 -34.50 -26.43 -6.88
N TYR A 340 -33.38 -27.04 -7.28
CA TYR A 340 -33.01 -27.27 -8.69
C TYR A 340 -33.95 -28.22 -9.46
N LEU A 341 -34.69 -29.07 -8.75
CA LEU A 341 -35.67 -29.98 -9.37
C LEU A 341 -37.06 -29.36 -9.59
N TYR A 342 -37.29 -28.10 -9.19
CA TYR A 342 -38.63 -27.49 -9.26
C TYR A 342 -38.77 -26.35 -10.29
N VAL A 343 -37.68 -25.80 -10.87
CA VAL A 343 -37.78 -24.52 -11.62
C VAL A 343 -37.12 -24.52 -13.02
N ASN A 344 -36.59 -25.63 -13.53
CA ASN A 344 -36.11 -25.62 -14.92
C ASN A 344 -37.27 -25.76 -15.91
N GLN A 345 -37.75 -24.63 -16.43
CA GLN A 345 -38.27 -24.55 -17.79
C GLN A 345 -37.84 -23.24 -18.46
N ASP A 346 -36.96 -23.42 -19.46
CA ASP A 346 -36.78 -22.66 -20.70
C ASP A 346 -36.60 -21.13 -20.63
N ASP A 347 -35.34 -20.67 -20.65
CA ASP A 347 -34.70 -20.05 -21.82
C ASP A 347 -33.48 -19.20 -21.44
N GLY A 348 -32.32 -19.55 -22.00
CA GLY A 348 -31.01 -18.98 -21.67
C GLY A 348 -30.77 -17.56 -22.17
N VAL A 349 -31.10 -16.55 -21.35
CA VAL A 349 -30.74 -15.13 -21.58
C VAL A 349 -29.84 -14.61 -20.43
N PRO A 350 -28.75 -13.85 -20.70
CA PRO A 350 -27.92 -13.24 -19.66
C PRO A 350 -28.66 -12.14 -18.85
N VAL A 351 -28.41 -12.12 -17.53
CA VAL A 351 -29.14 -11.37 -16.48
C VAL A 351 -29.07 -9.83 -16.57
N TYR A 352 -28.37 -9.23 -17.54
CA TYR A 352 -28.37 -7.77 -17.73
C TYR A 352 -29.24 -7.28 -18.90
N ALA A 353 -29.94 -8.19 -19.60
CA ALA A 353 -30.90 -7.84 -20.66
C ALA A 353 -32.38 -7.92 -20.22
N ALA A 354 -32.65 -8.17 -18.94
CA ALA A 354 -34.00 -8.35 -18.39
C ALA A 354 -34.48 -7.19 -17.51
N LEU A 355 -34.29 -5.94 -17.95
CA LEU A 355 -35.05 -4.81 -17.40
C LEU A 355 -35.86 -4.17 -18.53
N PRO A 356 -37.19 -4.04 -18.39
CA PRO A 356 -38.01 -3.42 -19.40
C PRO A 356 -37.57 -1.98 -19.64
N THR A 357 -37.49 -1.58 -20.91
CA THR A 357 -37.39 -0.18 -21.36
C THR A 357 -38.59 0.69 -20.94
N GLU A 358 -39.53 0.13 -20.17
CA GLU A 358 -40.66 0.84 -19.58
C GLU A 358 -40.31 1.64 -18.32
N SER A 359 -39.08 1.49 -17.78
CA SER A 359 -38.65 2.12 -16.51
C SER A 359 -37.99 3.50 -16.66
N ALA A 360 -37.83 4.00 -17.89
CA ALA A 360 -37.21 5.29 -18.15
C ALA A 360 -38.28 6.36 -18.41
N SER A 361 -38.28 7.43 -17.62
CA SER A 361 -39.17 8.59 -17.85
C SER A 361 -38.55 9.54 -18.88
N ARG A 362 -39.38 10.15 -19.73
CA ARG A 362 -38.95 11.21 -20.65
C ARG A 362 -39.00 12.56 -19.95
N GLY A 363 -37.89 13.30 -20.00
CA GLY A 363 -37.86 14.71 -19.59
C GLY A 363 -38.67 15.62 -20.54
N PRO A 364 -38.83 16.91 -20.22
CA PRO A 364 -39.57 17.88 -21.03
C PRO A 364 -39.09 17.96 -22.49
N ASP A 365 -37.80 17.66 -22.70
CA ASP A 365 -37.12 17.72 -24.01
C ASP A 365 -37.00 16.35 -24.69
N GLY A 366 -37.63 15.30 -24.14
CA GLY A 366 -37.68 13.97 -24.74
C GLY A 366 -36.46 13.05 -24.51
N GLN A 367 -35.46 13.47 -23.72
CA GLN A 367 -34.35 12.60 -23.30
C GLN A 367 -34.78 11.58 -22.23
N LEU A 368 -34.19 10.38 -22.30
CA LEU A 368 -34.34 9.30 -21.31
C LEU A 368 -33.58 9.66 -20.04
N VAL A 369 -34.29 9.79 -18.90
CA VAL A 369 -33.69 10.14 -17.60
C VAL A 369 -33.70 8.90 -16.70
N TYR A 370 -32.53 8.57 -16.12
CA TYR A 370 -32.37 7.44 -15.20
C TYR A 370 -32.46 7.90 -13.73
N GLY A 371 -33.34 7.26 -12.96
CA GLY A 371 -33.38 7.25 -11.49
C GLY A 371 -33.05 8.58 -10.77
N TYR A 372 -31.85 8.63 -10.17
CA TYR A 372 -31.39 9.72 -9.28
C TYR A 372 -31.25 11.10 -9.95
N HIS A 373 -31.18 11.19 -11.27
CA HIS A 373 -31.13 12.47 -12.00
C HIS A 373 -32.40 13.30 -11.84
N ARG A 374 -33.50 12.71 -11.34
CA ARG A 374 -34.74 13.41 -10.99
C ARG A 374 -34.61 14.23 -9.69
N CYS A 375 -33.52 14.06 -8.94
CA CYS A 375 -33.32 14.79 -7.71
C CYS A 375 -32.93 16.25 -7.99
N PRO A 376 -33.70 17.22 -7.50
CA PRO A 376 -33.36 18.62 -7.72
C PRO A 376 -32.05 19.02 -7.01
N GLU A 377 -31.42 20.07 -7.49
CA GLU A 377 -30.28 20.68 -6.81
C GLU A 377 -30.67 21.13 -5.39
N ASP A 378 -29.69 21.06 -4.48
CA ASP A 378 -29.82 21.47 -3.08
C ASP A 378 -30.94 20.75 -2.32
N SER A 379 -31.12 19.46 -2.64
CA SER A 379 -32.19 18.61 -2.08
C SER A 379 -31.67 17.23 -1.68
N VAL A 380 -32.33 16.61 -0.72
CA VAL A 380 -32.15 15.19 -0.41
C VAL A 380 -33.35 14.44 -0.95
N CYS A 381 -33.09 13.42 -1.76
CA CYS A 381 -34.12 12.70 -2.48
C CYS A 381 -34.25 11.27 -2.00
N PHE A 382 -35.48 10.89 -1.66
CA PHE A 382 -35.85 9.55 -1.24
C PHE A 382 -36.75 8.92 -2.29
N PHE A 383 -36.60 7.62 -2.49
CA PHE A 383 -37.25 6.89 -3.56
C PHE A 383 -37.93 5.63 -3.03
N SER A 384 -39.12 5.33 -3.55
CA SER A 384 -39.90 4.15 -3.16
C SER A 384 -39.33 2.84 -3.74
N GLU A 385 -38.45 2.91 -4.73
CA GLU A 385 -37.77 1.75 -5.32
C GLU A 385 -36.23 1.90 -5.29
N TYR A 386 -35.54 0.82 -5.65
CA TYR A 386 -34.09 0.78 -5.69
C TYR A 386 -33.54 1.59 -6.88
N ASN A 387 -32.29 2.04 -6.76
CA ASN A 387 -31.55 2.73 -7.81
C ASN A 387 -32.18 4.05 -8.28
N GLY A 388 -32.89 4.76 -7.39
CA GLY A 388 -33.50 6.06 -7.69
C GLY A 388 -34.81 5.99 -8.47
N ASN A 389 -35.45 4.82 -8.51
CA ASN A 389 -36.69 4.59 -9.24
C ASN A 389 -37.93 4.71 -8.35
N GLY A 390 -39.11 4.67 -8.97
CA GLY A 390 -40.39 4.81 -8.29
C GLY A 390 -40.75 6.26 -7.97
N ASP A 391 -41.56 6.44 -6.94
CA ASP A 391 -42.01 7.73 -6.47
C ASP A 391 -40.88 8.46 -5.75
N LEU A 392 -40.72 9.74 -6.06
CA LEU A 392 -39.67 10.61 -5.54
C LEU A 392 -40.25 11.51 -4.43
N CYS A 393 -39.48 11.68 -3.36
CA CYS A 393 -39.68 12.74 -2.39
C CYS A 393 -38.41 13.58 -2.29
N SER A 394 -38.49 14.86 -2.66
CA SER A 394 -37.38 15.82 -2.51
C SER A 394 -37.56 16.64 -1.24
N TRP A 395 -36.50 16.76 -0.45
CA TRP A 395 -36.50 17.54 0.79
C TRP A 395 -35.43 18.64 0.74
N ARG A 396 -35.82 19.87 1.08
CA ARG A 396 -34.96 21.07 1.02
C ARG A 396 -34.85 21.88 2.32
N GLY A 397 -35.71 21.61 3.31
CA GLY A 397 -35.87 22.41 4.53
C GLY A 397 -35.30 21.75 5.79
N ASP A 398 -35.75 22.19 6.97
CA ASP A 398 -35.45 21.55 8.27
C ASP A 398 -36.61 20.69 8.78
N ASP A 399 -37.60 20.47 7.92
CA ASP A 399 -38.80 19.74 8.26
C ASP A 399 -38.50 18.26 8.41
N ALA A 400 -38.70 17.74 9.61
CA ALA A 400 -38.31 16.38 9.95
C ALA A 400 -39.46 15.37 9.83
N ASP A 401 -40.68 15.84 9.53
CA ASP A 401 -41.87 15.01 9.41
C ASP A 401 -42.42 15.03 7.97
N TRP A 402 -42.45 13.85 7.34
CA TRP A 402 -42.95 13.65 5.98
C TRP A 402 -44.48 13.63 5.86
N HIS A 403 -45.23 13.64 6.96
CA HIS A 403 -46.70 13.56 6.98
C HIS A 403 -47.37 14.89 7.34
N SER A 404 -46.78 15.69 8.23
CA SER A 404 -47.34 16.99 8.66
C SER A 404 -46.52 18.21 8.25
N GLY A 405 -45.41 18.01 7.54
CA GLY A 405 -44.51 19.08 7.12
C GLY A 405 -44.99 19.90 5.91
N GLU A 406 -44.24 20.95 5.56
CA GLU A 406 -44.49 21.76 4.34
C GLU A 406 -44.33 20.94 3.05
N GLU A 407 -43.41 19.96 3.05
CA GLU A 407 -43.15 19.03 1.95
C GLU A 407 -43.68 17.63 2.33
N THR A 408 -44.91 17.31 1.90
CA THR A 408 -45.57 16.04 2.28
C THR A 408 -45.24 14.92 1.30
N CYS A 409 -44.89 13.75 1.84
CA CYS A 409 -44.60 12.55 1.06
C CYS A 409 -45.74 11.54 1.14
N THR A 410 -46.67 11.59 0.19
CA THR A 410 -47.89 10.76 0.20
C THR A 410 -47.61 9.25 0.14
N TRP A 411 -46.57 8.82 -0.59
CA TRP A 411 -46.23 7.41 -0.73
C TRP A 411 -45.48 6.82 0.48
N ALA A 412 -44.77 7.65 1.26
CA ALA A 412 -44.02 7.17 2.43
C ALA A 412 -44.92 6.64 3.56
N ALA A 413 -46.22 6.95 3.52
CA ALA A 413 -47.22 6.39 4.42
C ALA A 413 -47.53 4.91 4.15
N THR A 414 -47.37 4.45 2.90
CA THR A 414 -47.80 3.12 2.43
C THR A 414 -46.67 2.25 1.91
N ALA A 415 -45.51 2.83 1.57
CA ALA A 415 -44.34 2.12 1.07
C ALA A 415 -43.04 2.59 1.76
N PRO A 416 -42.07 1.68 2.00
CA PRO A 416 -40.79 2.05 2.59
C PRO A 416 -39.87 2.73 1.56
N VAL A 417 -38.98 3.60 2.05
CA VAL A 417 -37.87 4.11 1.25
C VAL A 417 -36.91 2.98 0.89
N ARG A 418 -36.55 2.88 -0.39
CA ARG A 418 -35.64 1.85 -0.92
C ARG A 418 -34.32 2.41 -1.41
N SER A 419 -34.27 3.68 -1.82
CA SER A 419 -33.01 4.35 -2.14
C SER A 419 -33.02 5.84 -1.81
N ILE A 420 -31.82 6.41 -1.66
CA ILE A 420 -31.58 7.80 -1.26
C ILE A 420 -30.46 8.42 -2.12
N PHE A 421 -30.58 9.72 -2.39
CA PHE A 421 -29.51 10.54 -2.96
C PHE A 421 -29.43 11.89 -2.23
N ASN A 422 -28.25 12.22 -1.70
CA ASN A 422 -27.99 13.51 -1.07
C ASN A 422 -27.37 14.47 -2.11
N ASN A 423 -28.17 15.40 -2.63
CA ASN A 423 -27.78 16.39 -3.63
C ASN A 423 -27.67 17.80 -3.02
N VAL A 424 -27.37 17.90 -1.72
CA VAL A 424 -27.17 19.16 -1.01
C VAL A 424 -25.81 19.77 -1.38
N ALA A 425 -25.74 21.10 -1.50
CA ALA A 425 -24.49 21.78 -1.80
C ALA A 425 -23.46 21.64 -0.64
N ASP A 426 -22.21 21.33 -0.99
CA ASP A 426 -21.10 21.06 -0.05
C ASP A 426 -20.75 22.28 0.83
N GLU A 427 -21.17 23.48 0.44
CA GLU A 427 -20.91 24.75 1.16
C GLU A 427 -21.80 24.96 2.40
N ARG A 428 -22.79 24.09 2.65
CA ARG A 428 -23.67 24.19 3.83
C ARG A 428 -23.01 23.64 5.10
N LYS A 429 -23.21 24.35 6.21
CA LYS A 429 -22.68 23.97 7.53
C LYS A 429 -23.22 22.60 7.99
N ASN A 430 -24.49 22.29 7.73
CA ASN A 430 -25.07 20.97 7.90
C ASN A 430 -25.38 20.37 6.51
N HIS A 431 -24.54 19.45 6.02
CA HIS A 431 -24.62 18.92 4.66
C HIS A 431 -24.81 17.38 4.61
N ASP A 432 -24.51 16.69 5.71
CA ASP A 432 -24.75 15.27 5.86
C ASP A 432 -26.16 15.00 6.41
N VAL A 433 -26.77 13.87 6.03
CA VAL A 433 -28.15 13.55 6.43
C VAL A 433 -28.18 12.26 7.22
N THR A 434 -28.71 12.33 8.44
CA THR A 434 -28.98 11.16 9.28
C THR A 434 -30.48 10.85 9.26
N TYR A 435 -30.84 9.58 9.17
CA TYR A 435 -32.24 9.11 9.14
C TYR A 435 -32.51 8.06 10.23
N PHE A 436 -33.72 8.04 10.78
CA PHE A 436 -34.09 7.31 12.01
C PHE A 436 -35.28 6.35 11.83
N ARG A 437 -35.35 5.31 12.67
CA ARG A 437 -36.44 4.32 12.77
C ARG A 437 -37.33 4.65 13.98
N GLY A 438 -38.53 5.19 13.76
CA GLY A 438 -39.52 5.46 14.83
C GLY A 438 -40.83 6.03 14.30
N ALA A 439 -41.95 5.79 14.99
CA ALA A 439 -43.30 6.20 14.57
C ALA A 439 -43.77 7.52 15.19
N ASP A 440 -42.97 8.14 16.05
CA ASP A 440 -43.43 9.25 16.91
C ASP A 440 -43.01 10.64 16.41
N PHE A 441 -42.44 10.73 15.20
CA PHE A 441 -42.17 11.94 14.39
C PHE A 441 -41.64 13.23 15.08
N GLU A 442 -41.15 13.18 16.33
CA GLU A 442 -40.62 14.37 17.01
C GLU A 442 -39.08 14.39 17.08
N PRO A 443 -38.41 15.38 16.48
CA PRO A 443 -37.02 15.72 16.75
C PRO A 443 -36.98 16.83 17.81
N ALA A 444 -37.41 16.51 19.04
CA ALA A 444 -37.43 17.49 20.12
C ALA A 444 -36.25 17.30 21.08
N GLY A 445 -35.29 18.23 21.00
CA GLY A 445 -34.34 18.52 22.08
C GLY A 445 -33.14 17.57 22.21
N ALA A 446 -32.06 18.10 22.78
CA ALA A 446 -30.78 17.42 22.98
C ALA A 446 -30.86 16.30 24.03
N ASP A 447 -31.56 15.20 23.74
CA ASP A 447 -31.54 14.01 24.58
C ASP A 447 -30.49 13.01 24.06
N ARG A 448 -29.38 12.89 24.79
CA ARG A 448 -28.24 12.01 24.49
C ARG A 448 -28.58 10.51 24.57
N ARG A 449 -29.80 10.12 24.96
CA ARG A 449 -30.16 8.72 25.20
C ARG A 449 -30.80 7.96 24.01
N ARG A 450 -31.01 8.60 22.84
CA ARG A 450 -31.68 7.96 21.67
C ARG A 450 -30.80 7.67 20.44
N MET A 451 -29.48 7.50 20.58
CA MET A 451 -28.63 7.02 19.45
C MET A 451 -29.00 5.59 18.96
N ALA A 452 -29.83 4.85 19.69
CA ALA A 452 -30.24 3.48 19.37
C ALA A 452 -31.22 3.35 18.16
N GLN A 453 -31.74 4.45 17.62
CA GLN A 453 -32.71 4.44 16.50
C GLN A 453 -32.16 4.97 15.17
N ARG A 454 -30.85 5.23 15.06
CA ARG A 454 -30.22 5.67 13.79
C ARG A 454 -30.25 4.52 12.78
N SER A 455 -30.90 4.74 11.65
CA SER A 455 -31.05 3.77 10.56
C SER A 455 -29.92 3.84 9.55
N GLY A 456 -29.30 5.01 9.41
CA GLY A 456 -28.13 5.21 8.56
C GLY A 456 -27.75 6.69 8.43
N CYS A 457 -26.78 6.96 7.55
CA CYS A 457 -26.31 8.31 7.24
C CYS A 457 -25.83 8.39 5.79
N SER A 458 -26.07 9.53 5.15
CA SER A 458 -25.70 9.79 3.76
C SER A 458 -24.88 11.07 3.68
N THR A 459 -23.68 11.00 3.13
CA THR A 459 -22.81 12.17 2.92
C THR A 459 -23.21 12.91 1.65
N VAL A 460 -22.74 14.15 1.48
CA VAL A 460 -22.95 14.93 0.24
C VAL A 460 -22.54 14.11 -1.00
N ASN A 461 -23.34 14.24 -2.06
CA ASN A 461 -23.16 13.55 -3.35
C ASN A 461 -23.12 12.02 -3.29
N SER A 462 -23.61 11.41 -2.20
CA SER A 462 -23.70 9.96 -2.08
C SER A 462 -25.11 9.45 -2.44
N MET A 463 -25.13 8.34 -3.18
CA MET A 463 -26.33 7.60 -3.58
C MET A 463 -26.25 6.16 -3.08
N GLY A 464 -27.37 5.59 -2.66
CA GLY A 464 -27.37 4.22 -2.13
C GLY A 464 -28.74 3.62 -1.90
N ASN A 465 -28.79 2.29 -1.98
CA ASN A 465 -29.96 1.51 -1.64
C ASN A 465 -30.01 1.29 -0.12
N VAL A 466 -31.17 1.50 0.50
CA VAL A 466 -31.38 1.32 1.94
C VAL A 466 -31.87 -0.11 2.19
N ALA A 467 -31.16 -0.85 3.06
CA ALA A 467 -31.51 -2.22 3.41
C ALA A 467 -32.37 -2.28 4.69
N GLY A 468 -33.53 -2.94 4.62
CA GLY A 468 -34.33 -3.33 5.80
C GLY A 468 -35.81 -2.92 5.75
N GLU A 469 -36.65 -3.69 6.45
CA GLU A 469 -38.13 -3.63 6.46
C GLU A 469 -38.72 -2.47 7.28
N ALA A 470 -37.89 -1.64 7.93
CA ALA A 470 -38.35 -0.48 8.67
C ALA A 470 -37.92 0.81 7.96
N ALA A 471 -38.88 1.42 7.26
CA ALA A 471 -38.74 2.68 6.54
C ALA A 471 -38.17 3.77 7.46
N PRO A 472 -37.18 4.57 7.02
CA PRO A 472 -36.85 5.80 7.72
C PRO A 472 -38.09 6.70 7.70
N ARG A 473 -38.52 7.14 8.88
CA ARG A 473 -39.74 7.97 9.05
C ARG A 473 -39.42 9.39 9.52
N SER A 474 -38.15 9.69 9.79
CA SER A 474 -37.64 11.04 10.00
C SER A 474 -36.15 11.12 9.66
N HIS A 475 -35.68 12.34 9.40
CA HIS A 475 -34.33 12.66 8.98
C HIS A 475 -33.91 14.03 9.50
N ARG A 476 -32.61 14.30 9.55
CA ARG A 476 -32.03 15.56 10.02
C ARG A 476 -30.69 15.84 9.36
N LEU A 477 -30.46 17.11 9.00
CA LEU A 477 -29.14 17.59 8.57
C LEU A 477 -28.18 17.67 9.77
N VAL A 478 -26.95 17.20 9.58
CA VAL A 478 -25.87 17.19 10.56
C VAL A 478 -24.57 17.70 9.92
N ASP A 479 -23.66 18.24 10.73
CA ASP A 479 -22.36 18.73 10.25
C ASP A 479 -21.47 17.59 9.70
N SER A 480 -21.63 16.36 10.19
CA SER A 480 -20.87 15.19 9.72
C SER A 480 -21.52 13.87 10.17
N CYS A 481 -21.48 12.86 9.28
CA CYS A 481 -21.83 11.48 9.59
C CYS A 481 -20.88 10.83 10.61
N SER A 482 -19.72 11.45 10.92
CA SER A 482 -18.73 10.94 11.87
C SER A 482 -19.25 10.97 13.31
N THR A 483 -19.38 9.79 13.91
CA THR A 483 -19.62 9.66 15.35
C THR A 483 -18.37 10.06 16.11
N LYS A 484 -18.27 11.32 16.57
CA LYS A 484 -17.43 11.64 17.75
C LYS A 484 -18.05 10.97 18.98
N SER A 485 -17.85 9.67 19.15
CA SER A 485 -18.16 8.94 20.38
C SER A 485 -17.45 7.57 20.43
N VAL A 486 -16.12 7.56 20.48
CA VAL A 486 -15.36 6.37 20.93
C VAL A 486 -14.35 6.71 22.05
N LEU A 487 -14.21 7.98 22.46
CA LEU A 487 -13.19 8.40 23.43
C LEU A 487 -13.71 8.71 24.85
N TRP A 488 -14.94 8.33 25.20
CA TRP A 488 -15.49 8.55 26.55
C TRP A 488 -16.04 7.31 27.27
N THR A 489 -15.93 6.11 26.69
CA THR A 489 -16.42 4.86 27.31
C THR A 489 -15.31 4.02 27.95
N ILE A 490 -14.03 4.39 27.81
CA ILE A 490 -12.89 3.65 28.38
C ILE A 490 -12.45 4.21 29.76
N LEU A 491 -12.89 5.43 30.13
CA LEU A 491 -12.51 6.07 31.41
C LEU A 491 -13.52 5.88 32.57
N SER A 492 -14.52 5.02 32.41
CA SER A 492 -15.51 4.69 33.45
C SER A 492 -15.54 3.20 33.82
N LEU A 493 -14.49 2.45 33.45
CA LEU A 493 -14.25 1.07 33.89
C LEU A 493 -13.02 0.91 34.80
N PHE A 494 -12.36 2.01 35.16
CA PHE A 494 -11.36 2.07 36.24
C PHE A 494 -11.55 3.36 37.04
N GLY A 495 -12.56 3.35 37.91
CA GLY A 495 -12.87 4.43 38.86
C GLY A 495 -13.99 4.01 39.79
#